data_AF-A0A1H7V140-F1
#
_entry.id   AF-A0A1H7V140-F1
#
_cell.length_a   1.000
_cell.length_b   1.000
_cell.length_c   1.000
_cell.angle_alpha   90.00
_cell.angle_beta   90.00
_cell.angle_gamma   90.00
#
_symmetry.space_group_name_H-M   'P 1'
#
loop_
_entity.id
_entity.type
_entity.pdbx_description
1 polymer ?
#
loop_
_entity_poly.entity_id
_entity_poly.type
_entity_poly.pdbx_seq_one_letter_code
_entity_poly.pdbx_strand_id
1 'polypeptide(L)' 'MLAEAGCTVPEIASITGHSLKTVNTILEKYLSRTRALAEAAMAKFENAPATDFANRLQTAVNPKPLKPAK' A
#
# COMPACT_ATOMS: atom_id res chain seq x y z
N MET A 1 7.33 9.82 9.53
CA MET A 1 7.03 8.85 10.61
C MET A 1 7.34 7.42 10.16
N LEU A 2 7.65 6.48 11.06
CA LEU A 2 7.92 5.06 10.70
C LEU A 2 6.77 4.42 9.90
N ALA A 3 5.52 4.78 10.22
CA ALA A 3 4.35 4.33 9.46
C ALA A 3 4.34 4.85 8.00
N GLU A 4 4.87 6.04 7.74
CA GLU A 4 4.99 6.60 6.37
C GLU A 4 6.12 5.94 5.58
N ALA A 5 7.16 5.46 6.29
CA ALA A 5 8.21 4.65 5.69
C ALA A 5 7.73 3.23 5.31
N GLY A 6 6.45 2.91 5.58
CA GLY A 6 5.84 1.63 5.25
C GLY A 6 6.08 0.53 6.27
N CYS A 7 6.62 0.84 7.45
CA CYS A 7 6.72 -0.10 8.56
C CYS A 7 5.32 -0.47 9.06
N THR A 8 5.12 -1.74 9.35
CA THR A 8 3.87 -2.28 9.88
C THR A 8 3.72 -1.96 11.37
N VAL A 9 2.48 -1.98 11.87
CA VAL A 9 2.20 -1.73 13.31
C VAL A 9 2.98 -2.67 14.24
N PRO A 10 3.13 -3.99 13.95
CA PRO A 10 3.97 -4.88 14.75
C PRO A 10 5.46 -4.51 14.76
N GLU A 11 6.02 -4.05 13.64
CA GLU A 11 7.43 -3.60 13.56
C GLU A 11 7.65 -2.30 14.34
N ILE A 12 6.68 -1.39 14.30
CA ILE A 12 6.73 -0.16 15.09
C ILE A 12 6.64 -0.50 16.58
N ALA A 13 5.79 -1.45 16.96
CA ALA A 13 5.66 -1.90 18.34
C ALA A 13 6.96 -2.55 18.85
N SER A 14 7.62 -3.39 18.04
CA SER A 14 8.87 -4.05 18.43
C SER A 14 10.03 -3.05 18.62
N ILE A 15 10.12 -2.02 17.78
CA ILE A 15 11.17 -0.99 17.88
C ILE A 15 10.90 -0.03 19.04
N THR A 16 9.65 0.39 19.22
CA THR A 16 9.30 1.43 20.21
C THR A 16 9.02 0.87 21.61
N GLY A 17 8.86 -0.45 21.76
CA GLY A 17 8.57 -1.11 23.04
C GLY A 17 7.14 -0.89 23.55
N HIS A 18 6.25 -0.33 22.72
CA HIS A 18 4.86 -0.11 23.08
C HIS A 18 3.97 -1.32 22.79
N SER A 19 2.87 -1.45 23.52
CA SER A 19 1.81 -2.41 23.16
C SER A 19 1.16 -2.05 21.82
N LEU A 20 0.64 -3.04 21.09
CA LEU A 20 -0.09 -2.80 19.82
C LEU A 20 -1.24 -1.81 19.97
N LYS A 21 -1.95 -1.85 21.12
CA LYS A 21 -3.02 -0.89 21.44
C LYS A 21 -2.49 0.53 21.50
N THR A 22 -1.39 0.73 22.23
CA THR A 22 -0.76 2.05 22.39
C THR A 22 -0.26 2.60 21.06
N VAL A 23 0.38 1.75 20.23
CA VAL A 23 0.83 2.16 18.89
C VAL A 23 -0.34 2.63 18.04
N ASN A 24 -1.47 1.90 18.04
CA ASN A 24 -2.67 2.33 17.31
C ASN A 24 -3.21 3.68 17.82
N THR A 25 -3.29 3.88 19.14
CA THR A 25 -3.72 5.18 19.71
C THR A 25 -2.79 6.33 19.32
N ILE A 26 -1.48 6.09 19.28
CA ILE A 26 -0.49 7.09 18.83
C ILE A 26 -0.70 7.40 17.35
N LEU A 27 -0.85 6.38 16.51
CA LEU A 27 -1.09 6.57 15.09
C LEU A 27 -2.43 7.28 14.83
N GLU A 28 -3.50 6.93 15.52
CA GLU A 28 -4.79 7.62 15.39
C GLU A 28 -4.70 9.11 15.74
N LYS A 29 -3.90 9.46 16.75
CA LYS A 29 -3.75 10.84 17.21
C LYS A 29 -2.80 11.67 16.35
N TYR A 30 -1.72 11.07 15.84
CA TYR A 30 -0.61 11.81 15.24
C TYR A 30 -0.33 11.47 13.77
N LEU A 31 -0.87 10.37 13.23
CA LEU A 31 -0.69 10.03 11.82
C LEU A 31 -1.59 10.93 10.97
N SER A 32 -0.94 11.78 10.18
CA SER A 32 -1.65 12.62 9.21
C SER A 32 -2.13 11.77 8.04
N ARG A 33 -3.40 11.90 7.65
CA ARG A 33 -3.96 11.26 6.45
C ARG A 33 -3.49 12.03 5.22
N THR A 34 -2.27 11.76 4.77
CA THR A 34 -1.66 12.46 3.64
C THR A 34 -2.00 11.78 2.31
N ARG A 35 -2.01 12.56 1.22
CA ARG A 35 -2.19 12.02 -0.14
C ARG A 35 -1.11 10.99 -0.49
N ALA A 36 0.13 11.23 -0.08
CA ALA A 36 1.25 10.32 -0.31
C ALA A 36 1.02 8.93 0.33
N LEU A 37 0.44 8.88 1.52
CA LEU A 37 0.08 7.61 2.17
C LEU A 37 -0.99 6.85 1.37
N ALA A 38 -1.99 7.56 0.84
CA ALA A 38 -3.02 6.98 0.00
C ALA A 38 -2.46 6.48 -1.35
N GLU A 39 -1.60 7.26 -2.00
CA GLU A 39 -0.92 6.87 -3.24
C GLU A 39 -0.04 5.63 -3.02
N ALA A 40 0.73 5.58 -1.93
CA ALA A 40 1.52 4.41 -1.57
C ALA A 40 0.64 3.18 -1.27
N ALA A 41 -0.51 3.36 -0.63
CA ALA A 41 -1.47 2.28 -0.38
C ALA A 41 -2.09 1.77 -1.69
N MET A 42 -2.49 2.66 -2.61
CA MET A 42 -3.00 2.30 -3.94
C MET A 42 -1.94 1.56 -4.76
N ALA A 43 -0.69 2.05 -4.79
CA ALA A 43 0.39 1.39 -5.50
C ALA A 43 0.66 -0.02 -4.95
N LYS A 44 0.65 -0.20 -3.62
CA LYS A 44 0.77 -1.52 -2.99
C LYS A 44 -0.42 -2.42 -3.31
N PHE A 45 -1.62 -1.87 -3.40
CA PHE A 45 -2.83 -2.60 -3.75
C PHE A 45 -2.84 -3.06 -5.22
N GLU A 46 -2.49 -2.18 -6.15
CA GLU A 46 -2.42 -2.50 -7.59
C GLU A 46 -1.38 -3.56 -7.89
N ASN A 47 -0.23 -3.52 -7.21
CA ASN A 47 0.87 -4.48 -7.37
C ASN A 47 0.74 -5.72 -6.47
N ALA A 48 -0.36 -5.85 -5.70
CA ALA A 48 -0.54 -7.01 -4.83
C ALA A 48 -0.78 -8.27 -5.69
N PRO A 49 -0.09 -9.40 -5.45
CA PRO A 49 -0.25 -10.62 -6.26
C PRO A 49 -1.67 -11.22 -6.21
N ALA A 50 -2.50 -10.81 -5.24
CA ALA A 50 -3.92 -11.16 -5.21
C ALA A 50 -4.75 -10.50 -6.33
N THR A 51 -4.29 -9.39 -6.91
CA THR A 51 -4.93 -8.74 -8.06
C THR A 51 -4.43 -9.31 -9.40
N ASP A 52 -3.41 -10.17 -9.40
CA ASP A 52 -2.81 -10.72 -10.62
C ASP A 52 -3.83 -11.53 -11.44
N PHE A 53 -4.73 -12.25 -10.76
CA PHE A 53 -5.86 -12.92 -11.41
C PHE A 53 -6.84 -11.93 -12.06
N ALA A 54 -7.22 -10.87 -11.36
CA ALA A 54 -8.16 -9.86 -11.87
C ALA A 54 -7.55 -9.05 -13.04
N ASN A 55 -6.27 -8.68 -12.92
CA ASN A 55 -5.52 -7.98 -13.97
C ASN A 55 -5.37 -8.85 -15.22
N ARG A 56 -5.11 -10.15 -15.06
CA ARG A 56 -5.05 -11.11 -16.19
C ARG A 56 -6.38 -11.22 -16.93
N LEU A 57 -7.52 -11.23 -16.22
CA LEU A 57 -8.84 -11.22 -16.85
C LEU A 57 -9.11 -9.92 -17.63
N GLN A 58 -8.69 -8.76 -17.11
CA GLN A 58 -8.89 -7.46 -17.79
C GLN A 58 -8.07 -7.33 -19.08
N THR A 59 -6.82 -7.82 -19.10
CA THR A 59 -5.97 -7.80 -20.31
C THR A 59 -6.50 -8.66 -21.45
N ALA A 60 -7.30 -9.69 -21.17
CA ALA A 60 -7.95 -10.51 -22.19
C ALA A 60 -9.14 -9.81 -22.88
N VAL A 61 -9.75 -8.80 -22.23
CA VAL A 61 -10.97 -8.13 -22.71
C VAL A 61 -10.68 -6.84 -23.46
N ASN A 62 -9.50 -6.23 -23.30
CA ASN A 62 -9.13 -5.00 -24.01
C ASN A 62 -7.77 -5.13 -24.71
N PRO A 63 -7.73 -5.60 -25.98
CA PRO A 63 -6.50 -5.59 -26.76
C PRO A 63 -6.16 -4.13 -27.09
N LYS A 64 -5.28 -3.52 -26.30
CA LYS A 64 -4.65 -2.25 -26.70
C LYS A 64 -3.86 -2.53 -27.99
N PRO A 65 -4.14 -1.83 -29.11
CA PRO A 65 -3.41 -2.09 -30.35
C PRO A 65 -1.95 -1.73 -30.14
N LEU A 66 -1.07 -2.74 -30.28
CA LEU A 66 0.36 -2.54 -30.32
C LEU A 66 0.66 -1.60 -31.50
N LYS A 67 1.16 -0.40 -31.22
CA LYS A 67 1.64 0.50 -32.27
C LYS A 67 2.85 -0.17 -32.95
N PRO A 68 2.91 -0.24 -34.29
CA PRO A 68 4.08 -0.76 -34.97
C PRO A 68 5.25 0.20 -34.77
N ALA A 69 6.36 -0.32 -34.24
CA ALA A 69 7.63 0.37 -34.23
C ALA A 69 8.14 0.47 -35.68
N LYS A 70 8.56 1.67 -36.07
CA LYS A 70 9.21 1.98 -37.35
C LYS A 70 10.50 1.20 -37.54
#